data_AF-A0A5S3VSU5-F1
#
_entry.id   AF-A0A5S3VSU5-F1
#
_cell.length_a   1.000
_cell.length_b   1.000
_cell.length_c   1.000
_cell.angle_alpha   90.00
_cell.angle_beta   90.00
_cell.angle_gamma   90.00
#
_symmetry.space_group_name_H-M   'P 1'
#
loop_
_entity.id
_entity.type
_entity.pdbx_description
1 polymer ?
#
loop_
_entity_poly.entity_id
_entity_poly.type
_entity_poly.pdbx_seq_one_letter_code
_entity_poly.pdbx_strand_id
1 'polypeptide(L)'
;IGSPVANRRDQALEGLIGLFVNTLVLRLKCEPEVTFDEFLKQVKAVNLAALDNQDVPFEHLVEIINPPRTLSYSPLIQIVFTLSQAGTTQPQTTNISVEPIKPECLKAKFD
;
A
#
# COMPACT_ATOMS: atom_id res chain seq x y z
N ILE A 1 -2.00 9.68 2.89
CA ILE A 1 -1.64 8.81 1.74
C ILE A 1 -2.28 7.44 1.94
N GLY A 2 -2.55 6.70 0.86
CA GLY A 2 -2.94 5.30 0.91
C GLY A 2 -1.73 4.39 0.74
N SER A 3 -1.69 3.25 1.44
CA SER A 3 -0.70 2.21 1.23
C SER A 3 -1.37 0.84 1.11
N PRO A 4 -1.35 0.22 -0.08
CA PRO A 4 -1.90 -1.12 -0.28
C PRO A 4 -1.09 -2.15 0.49
N VAL A 5 -1.79 -3.05 1.17
CA VAL A 5 -1.25 -4.23 1.86
C VAL A 5 -1.91 -5.49 1.33
N ALA A 6 -1.16 -6.58 1.23
CA ALA A 6 -1.69 -7.83 0.66
C ALA A 6 -2.82 -8.46 1.49
N ASN A 7 -2.89 -8.15 2.78
CA ASN A 7 -3.87 -8.67 3.76
C ASN A 7 -3.97 -10.21 3.79
N ARG A 8 -2.86 -10.92 3.58
CA ARG A 8 -2.77 -12.39 3.65
C ARG A 8 -2.12 -12.82 4.97
N ARG A 9 -2.74 -12.50 6.11
CA ARG A 9 -2.20 -12.81 7.45
C ARG A 9 -2.32 -14.29 7.82
N ASP A 10 -3.33 -14.96 7.28
CA ASP A 10 -3.52 -16.40 7.45
C ASP A 10 -2.78 -17.15 6.34
N GLN A 11 -1.96 -18.12 6.73
CA GLN A 11 -1.19 -18.97 5.83
C GLN A 11 -2.09 -19.70 4.82
N ALA A 12 -3.34 -20.01 5.19
CA ALA A 12 -4.31 -20.61 4.28
C ALA A 12 -4.63 -19.73 3.06
N LEU A 13 -4.38 -18.41 3.14
CA LEU A 13 -4.64 -17.46 2.06
C LEU A 13 -3.47 -17.29 1.09
N GLU A 14 -2.26 -17.75 1.41
CA GLU A 14 -1.06 -17.47 0.60
C GLU A 14 -1.18 -17.99 -0.84
N GLY A 15 -1.73 -19.19 -1.03
CA GLY A 15 -1.89 -19.84 -2.33
C GLY A 15 -3.21 -19.55 -3.05
N LEU A 16 -4.11 -18.76 -2.46
CA LEU A 16 -5.44 -18.53 -3.03
C LEU A 16 -5.45 -17.41 -4.07
N ILE A 17 -6.20 -17.66 -5.15
CA ILE A 17 -6.52 -16.65 -6.15
C ILE A 17 -7.75 -15.87 -5.65
N GLY A 18 -7.60 -14.55 -5.46
CA GLY A 18 -8.66 -13.69 -4.97
C GLY A 18 -8.17 -12.26 -4.71
N LEU A 19 -9.12 -11.34 -4.48
CA LEU A 19 -8.84 -9.95 -4.10
C LEU A 19 -8.70 -9.85 -2.58
N PHE A 20 -7.46 -9.87 -2.11
CA PHE A 20 -7.14 -9.73 -0.69
C PHE A 20 -6.59 -8.35 -0.34
N VAL A 21 -6.15 -7.57 -1.34
CA VAL A 21 -5.51 -6.28 -1.08
C VAL A 21 -6.45 -5.35 -0.31
N ASN A 22 -5.97 -4.82 0.81
CA ASN A 22 -6.62 -3.72 1.53
C ASN A 22 -5.77 -2.46 1.42
N THR A 23 -6.38 -1.28 1.56
CA THR A 23 -5.66 0.00 1.52
C THR A 23 -5.65 0.66 2.89
N LEU A 24 -4.46 0.80 3.49
CA LEU A 24 -4.28 1.52 4.74
C LEU A 24 -4.26 3.03 4.50
N VAL A 25 -5.05 3.77 5.27
CA VAL A 25 -5.04 5.25 5.25
C VAL A 25 -4.04 5.76 6.27
N LEU A 26 -2.91 6.30 5.81
CA LEU A 26 -1.85 6.85 6.65
C LEU A 26 -1.98 8.38 6.72
N ARG A 27 -2.38 8.89 7.89
CA ARG A 27 -2.45 10.32 8.18
C ARG A 27 -1.17 10.76 8.91
N LEU A 28 -0.32 11.48 8.20
CA LEU A 28 0.94 12.03 8.70
C LEU A 28 0.81 13.55 8.78
N LYS A 29 1.39 14.16 9.82
CA LYS A 29 1.51 15.62 9.92
C LYS A 29 2.97 15.98 9.66
N CYS A 30 3.21 16.73 8.60
CA CYS A 30 4.53 17.27 8.30
C CYS A 30 4.53 18.72 8.78
N GLU A 31 5.24 18.98 9.86
CA GLU A 31 5.35 20.30 10.49
C GLU A 31 6.78 20.82 10.27
N PRO A 32 6.96 22.07 9.81
CA PRO A 32 8.30 22.60 9.48
C PRO A 32 9.29 22.59 10.65
N GLU A 33 8.80 22.61 11.88
CA GLU A 33 9.60 22.64 13.10
C GLU A 33 10.10 21.26 13.53
N VAL A 34 9.57 20.18 12.93
CA VAL A 34 9.89 18.79 13.27
C VAL A 34 11.10 18.35 12.48
N THR A 35 12.11 17.81 13.16
CA THR A 35 13.30 17.26 12.49
C THR A 35 12.95 15.99 11.71
N PHE A 36 13.76 15.65 10.71
CA PHE A 36 13.56 14.44 9.93
C PHE A 36 13.47 13.17 10.79
N ASP A 37 14.34 13.04 11.80
CA ASP A 37 14.37 11.87 12.68
C ASP A 37 13.11 11.75 13.54
N GLU A 38 12.59 12.88 14.04
CA GLU A 38 11.33 12.91 14.78
C GLU A 38 10.15 12.56 13.88
N PHE A 39 10.13 13.10 12.66
CA PHE A 39 9.12 12.77 11.66
C PHE A 39 9.16 11.28 11.30
N LEU A 40 10.35 10.69 11.12
CA LEU A 40 10.48 9.25 10.89
C LEU A 40 9.92 8.40 12.03
N LYS A 41 10.13 8.80 13.28
CA LYS A 41 9.53 8.12 14.44
C LYS A 41 8.01 8.22 14.42
N GLN A 42 7.46 9.38 14.07
CA GLN A 42 6.02 9.57 13.90
C GLN A 42 5.47 8.67 12.78
N VAL A 43 6.13 8.65 11.62
CA VAL A 43 5.74 7.80 10.48
C VAL A 43 5.73 6.34 10.89
N LYS A 44 6.77 5.87 11.58
CA LYS A 44 6.85 4.50 12.10
C LYS A 44 5.70 4.19 13.05
N ALA A 45 5.41 5.07 14.01
CA ALA A 45 4.34 4.87 14.98
C ALA A 45 2.96 4.77 14.30
N VAL A 46 2.67 5.68 13.36
CA VAL A 46 1.42 5.66 12.59
C VAL A 46 1.30 4.39 11.74
N ASN A 47 2.38 3.99 11.08
CA ASN A 47 2.38 2.81 10.22
C ASN A 47 2.17 1.52 11.01
N LEU A 48 2.83 1.37 12.17
CA LEU A 48 2.63 0.21 13.04
C LEU A 48 1.19 0.13 13.55
N ALA A 49 0.62 1.24 14.03
CA ALA A 49 -0.77 1.27 14.47
C ALA A 49 -1.75 0.94 13.34
N ALA A 50 -1.48 1.36 12.10
CA ALA A 50 -2.29 1.02 10.94
C ALA A 50 -2.18 -0.48 10.59
N LEU A 51 -0.98 -1.07 10.67
CA LEU A 51 -0.75 -2.50 10.43
C LEU A 51 -1.43 -3.39 11.50
N ASP A 52 -1.44 -2.95 12.75
CA ASP A 52 -2.14 -3.65 13.83
C ASP A 52 -3.66 -3.73 13.57
N ASN A 53 -4.22 -2.76 12.85
CA ASN A 53 -5.64 -2.66 12.48
C ASN A 53 -5.90 -2.90 10.98
N GLN A 54 -4.99 -3.56 10.27
CA GLN A 54 -5.06 -3.71 8.81
C GLN A 54 -6.26 -4.52 8.30
N ASP A 55 -6.93 -5.25 9.19
CA ASP A 55 -8.07 -6.10 8.87
C ASP A 55 -9.37 -5.27 8.68
N VAL A 56 -9.37 -3.98 9.04
CA VAL A 56 -10.49 -3.07 8.80
C VAL A 56 -10.54 -2.69 7.31
N PRO A 57 -11.63 -2.99 6.58
CA PRO A 57 -11.75 -2.62 5.18
C PRO A 57 -11.74 -1.10 4.97
N PHE A 58 -11.09 -0.63 3.91
CA PHE A 58 -11.08 0.78 3.52
C PHE A 58 -12.50 1.35 3.37
N GLU A 59 -13.40 0.59 2.74
CA GLU A 59 -14.78 0.98 2.50
C GLU A 59 -15.55 1.23 3.81
N HIS A 60 -15.24 0.42 4.83
CA HIS A 60 -15.84 0.58 6.16
C HIS A 60 -15.35 1.84 6.87
N LEU A 61 -14.07 2.22 6.68
CA LEU A 61 -13.56 3.50 7.17
C LEU A 61 -14.27 4.68 6.49
N VAL A 62 -14.49 4.61 5.17
CA VAL A 62 -15.22 5.64 4.42
C VAL A 62 -16.65 5.76 4.93
N GLU A 63 -17.32 4.64 5.20
CA GLU A 63 -18.67 4.60 5.75
C GLU A 63 -18.77 5.28 7.12
N ILE A 64 -17.89 4.93 8.06
CA ILE A 64 -17.90 5.47 9.42
C ILE A 64 -17.51 6.96 9.45
N ILE A 65 -16.45 7.33 8.73
CA ILE A 65 -15.98 8.73 8.69
C ILE A 65 -16.96 9.62 7.92
N ASN A 66 -17.70 9.03 6.97
CA ASN A 66 -18.70 9.70 6.12
C ASN A 66 -18.22 11.06 5.57
N PRO A 67 -17.07 11.10 4.86
CA PRO A 67 -16.58 12.35 4.28
C PRO A 67 -17.54 12.87 3.20
N PRO A 68 -17.49 14.18 2.85
CA PRO A 68 -18.29 14.72 1.76
C PRO A 68 -18.14 13.89 0.49
N ARG A 69 -19.26 13.37 -0.03
CA ARG A 69 -19.25 12.58 -1.25
C ARG A 69 -18.98 13.47 -2.45
N THR A 70 -18.07 13.03 -3.30
CA THR A 70 -17.72 13.68 -4.56
C THR A 70 -17.47 12.63 -5.64
N LEU A 71 -17.65 13.02 -6.90
CA LEU A 71 -17.25 12.22 -8.06
C LEU A 71 -15.87 12.63 -8.60
N SER A 72 -15.28 13.69 -8.05
CA SER A 72 -14.03 14.27 -8.58
C SER A 72 -12.76 13.68 -7.97
N TYR A 73 -12.85 12.98 -6.83
CA TYR A 73 -11.69 12.38 -6.17
C TYR A 73 -12.11 11.27 -5.21
N SER A 74 -11.21 10.32 -4.99
CA SER A 74 -11.38 9.24 -4.01
C SER A 74 -11.50 9.79 -2.59
N PRO A 75 -12.37 9.20 -1.73
CA PRO A 75 -12.51 9.60 -0.34
C PRO A 75 -11.23 9.27 0.46
N LEU A 76 -10.92 10.10 1.47
CA LEU A 76 -9.80 9.95 2.42
C LEU A 76 -8.37 10.02 1.84
N ILE A 77 -8.13 9.49 0.64
CA ILE A 77 -6.80 9.41 0.01
C ILE A 77 -6.89 9.71 -1.48
N GLN A 78 -5.94 10.51 -1.97
CA GLN A 78 -5.79 10.82 -3.40
C GLN A 78 -4.41 10.43 -3.94
N ILE A 79 -3.50 10.03 -3.04
CA ILE A 79 -2.12 9.65 -3.36
C ILE A 79 -1.85 8.30 -2.73
N VAL A 80 -1.37 7.36 -3.54
CA VAL A 80 -0.94 6.04 -3.11
C VAL A 80 0.57 5.91 -3.13
N PHE A 81 1.10 5.32 -2.06
CA PHE A 81 2.50 4.97 -1.90
C PHE A 81 2.64 3.45 -1.80
N THR A 82 3.36 2.86 -2.75
CA THR A 82 3.64 1.43 -2.79
C THR A 82 5.16 1.21 -2.74
N LEU A 83 5.57 0.30 -1.86
CA LEU A 83 6.93 -0.20 -1.82
C LEU A 83 6.84 -1.73 -1.90
N SER A 84 7.18 -2.28 -3.05
CA SER A 84 7.33 -3.72 -3.23
C SER A 84 8.81 -4.04 -3.36
N GLN A 85 9.23 -5.12 -2.69
CA GLN A 85 10.51 -5.72 -3.04
C GLN A 85 10.35 -6.34 -4.43
N ALA A 86 11.06 -5.80 -5.42
CA ALA A 86 11.19 -6.45 -6.71
C ALA A 86 12.06 -7.69 -6.52
N GLY A 87 11.44 -8.81 -6.18
CA GLY A 87 12.06 -10.11 -6.32
C GLY A 87 12.11 -10.44 -7.81
N THR A 88 13.28 -10.28 -8.43
CA THR A 88 13.52 -10.88 -9.75
C THR A 88 13.68 -12.38 -9.52
N THR A 89 12.56 -13.11 -9.41
CA THR A 89 12.62 -14.56 -9.33
C THR A 89 12.98 -15.06 -10.72
N GLN A 90 14.26 -15.34 -10.95
CA GLN A 90 14.67 -16.04 -12.17
C GLN A 90 14.03 -17.44 -12.14
N PRO A 91 13.23 -17.81 -13.14
CA PRO A 91 12.70 -19.15 -13.22
C PRO A 91 13.88 -20.14 -13.34
N GLN A 92 13.92 -21.14 -12.46
CA GLN A 92 14.89 -22.23 -12.61
C GLN A 92 14.45 -23.07 -13.81
N THR A 93 15.25 -23.08 -14.87
CA THR A 93 15.00 -23.91 -16.06
C THR A 93 16.21 -24.79 -16.34
N THR A 94 15.96 -25.99 -16.86
CA THR A 94 17.02 -26.91 -17.28
C THR A 94 17.48 -26.51 -18.68
N ASN A 95 18.72 -26.00 -18.79
CA ASN A 95 19.44 -25.68 -20.03
C ASN A 95 18.97 -24.46 -20.85
N ILE A 96 18.17 -23.56 -20.27
CA ILE A 96 17.76 -22.31 -20.93
C ILE A 96 18.06 -21.11 -20.01
N SER A 97 18.63 -20.05 -20.57
CA SER A 97 18.78 -18.78 -19.86
C SER A 97 17.56 -17.90 -20.15
N VAL A 98 16.91 -17.41 -19.09
CA VAL A 98 15.75 -16.50 -19.19
C VAL A 98 16.13 -15.19 -18.51
N GLU A 99 16.14 -14.11 -19.30
CA GLU A 99 16.39 -12.76 -18.80
C GLU A 99 15.10 -11.93 -18.87
N PRO A 100 14.73 -11.23 -17.78
CA PRO A 100 13.59 -10.33 -17.82
C PRO A 100 13.91 -9.11 -18.68
N ILE A 101 13.09 -8.86 -19.70
CA ILE A 101 13.13 -7.60 -20.44
C ILE A 101 12.51 -6.53 -19.56
N LYS A 102 13.30 -5.52 -19.18
CA LYS A 102 12.83 -4.40 -18.34
C LYS A 102 11.81 -3.59 -19.14
N PRO A 103 10.53 -3.51 -18.73
CA PRO A 103 9.57 -2.67 -19.43
C PRO A 103 9.95 -1.19 -19.23
N GLU A 104 9.79 -0.38 -20.28
CA GLU A 104 9.85 1.08 -20.18
C GLU A 104 8.66 1.54 -19.32
N CYS A 105 8.91 1.87 -18.05
CA CYS A 105 7.85 2.16 -17.10
C CYS A 105 7.71 3.65 -16.85
N LEU A 106 6.78 4.31 -17.55
CA LEU A 106 6.22 5.60 -17.14
C LEU A 106 4.98 5.33 -16.29
N LYS A 107 5.12 5.42 -14.96
CA LYS A 107 3.97 5.29 -14.04
C LYS A 107 3.38 6.66 -13.73
N ALA A 108 2.15 6.87 -14.16
CA ALA A 108 1.22 7.82 -13.57
C ALA A 108 -0.21 7.31 -13.79
N LYS A 109 -0.89 6.91 -12.72
CA LYS A 109 -2.35 7.02 -12.64
C LYS A 109 -2.89 6.78 -11.24
N PHE A 110 -3.72 7.72 -10.80
CA PHE A 110 -4.94 7.46 -10.04
C PHE A 110 -6.05 8.15 -10.85
N ASP A 111 -7.10 7.42 -11.22
CA ASP A 111 -8.39 8.02 -11.61
C ASP A 111 -9.16 8.40 -10.33
#